data_AF-A0A9W4PKD6-F1
#
_entry.id   AF-A0A9W4PKD6-F1
#
_cell.length_a   1.000
_cell.length_b   1.000
_cell.length_c   1.000
_cell.angle_alpha   90.00
_cell.angle_beta   90.00
_cell.angle_gamma   90.00
#
_symmetry.space_group_name_H-M   'P 1'
#
loop_
_entity.id
_entity.type
_entity.pdbx_description
1 polymer ?
#
loop_
_entity_poly.entity_id
_entity_poly.type
_entity_poly.pdbx_seq_one_letter_code
_entity_poly.pdbx_strand_id
1 'polypeptide(L)'
;MVNAVGGATWVSVHHGGGVGMGYSMHAGVVIVADGTKEAAARIERVLTTDPGMGVVRHVDAGYELAEETARERGINIPMLDKGIDK
;
A
#
# COMPACT_ATOMS: atom_id res chain seq x y z
N MET A 1 6.53 0.13 -6.20
CA MET A 1 7.77 0.75 -5.66
C MET A 1 7.85 0.67 -4.14
N VAL A 2 6.83 1.09 -3.40
CA VAL A 2 6.86 1.13 -1.92
C VAL A 2 7.26 -0.20 -1.28
N ASN A 3 6.70 -1.33 -1.73
CA ASN A 3 7.03 -2.64 -1.18
C ASN A 3 8.51 -3.06 -1.39
N ALA A 4 9.14 -2.63 -2.49
CA ALA A 4 10.55 -2.90 -2.73
C ALA A 4 11.42 -2.16 -1.70
N VAL A 5 11.09 -0.89 -1.42
CA VAL A 5 11.76 -0.08 -0.39
C VAL A 5 11.45 -0.58 1.02
N GLY A 6 10.22 -1.05 1.25
CA GLY A 6 9.78 -1.61 2.54
C GLY A 6 10.52 -2.88 2.96
N GLY A 7 11.11 -3.59 2.00
CA GLY A 7 11.90 -4.80 2.23
C GLY A 7 11.13 -6.09 1.94
N ALA A 8 10.20 -6.08 0.97
CA ALA A 8 9.63 -7.31 0.44
C ALA A 8 10.73 -8.25 -0.07
N THR A 9 10.55 -9.56 0.08
CA THR A 9 11.53 -10.55 -0.40
C THR A 9 11.57 -10.56 -1.92
N TRP A 10 10.42 -10.42 -2.58
CA TRP A 10 10.36 -10.05 -3.99
C TRP A 10 9.11 -9.23 -4.31
N VAL A 11 9.21 -8.48 -5.39
CA VAL A 11 8.14 -7.65 -5.95
C VAL A 11 8.07 -7.95 -7.45
N SER A 12 6.85 -8.01 -7.98
CA SER A 12 6.61 -8.16 -9.41
C SER A 12 5.72 -7.03 -9.94
N VAL A 13 5.91 -6.67 -11.20
CA VAL A 13 5.03 -5.75 -11.94
C VAL A 13 4.69 -6.41 -13.25
N HIS A 14 3.40 -6.65 -13.48
CA HIS A 14 2.92 -7.37 -14.64
C HIS A 14 1.98 -6.49 -15.47
N HIS A 15 2.00 -6.73 -16.78
CA HIS A 15 1.10 -6.11 -17.75
C HIS A 15 0.10 -7.14 -18.27
N GLY A 16 -1.18 -6.77 -18.32
CA GLY A 16 -2.25 -7.51 -18.99
C GLY A 16 -2.72 -8.79 -18.31
N GLY A 17 -2.36 -9.03 -17.04
CA GLY A 17 -2.90 -10.19 -16.33
C GLY A 17 -4.42 -10.08 -16.18
N GLY A 18 -5.12 -11.21 -16.38
CA GLY A 18 -6.57 -11.32 -16.36
C GLY A 18 -7.25 -10.85 -17.65
N VAL A 19 -7.00 -9.60 -18.06
CA VAL A 19 -7.78 -8.90 -19.12
C VAL A 19 -7.04 -8.73 -20.45
N GLY A 20 -5.81 -9.23 -20.58
CA GLY A 20 -5.03 -9.18 -21.82
C GLY A 20 -4.18 -7.91 -21.98
N MET A 21 -3.31 -7.94 -22.99
CA MET A 21 -2.34 -6.86 -23.27
C MET A 21 -3.05 -5.53 -23.52
N GLY A 22 -2.61 -4.48 -22.82
CA GLY A 22 -3.09 -3.10 -22.98
C GLY A 22 -4.15 -2.67 -21.95
N TYR A 23 -4.71 -3.60 -21.18
CA TYR A 23 -5.90 -3.32 -20.35
C TYR A 23 -5.65 -3.28 -18.84
N SER A 24 -4.53 -3.81 -18.34
CA SER A 24 -4.22 -3.77 -16.91
C SER A 24 -2.73 -3.65 -16.64
N MET A 25 -2.41 -2.92 -15.57
CA MET A 25 -1.12 -2.97 -14.89
C MET A 25 -1.38 -3.30 -13.43
N HIS A 26 -0.67 -4.27 -12.90
CA HIS A 26 -0.77 -4.64 -11.49
C HIS A 26 0.58 -5.07 -10.95
N ALA A 27 0.69 -5.04 -9.62
CA ALA A 27 1.91 -5.40 -8.90
C ALA A 27 1.61 -6.51 -7.90
N GLY A 28 2.57 -7.42 -7.74
CA GLY A 28 2.56 -8.46 -6.72
C GLY A 28 3.66 -8.23 -5.70
N VAL A 29 3.43 -8.66 -4.46
CA VAL A 29 4.39 -8.59 -3.36
C VAL A 29 4.43 -9.92 -2.62
N VAL A 30 5.63 -10.34 -2.21
CA VAL A 30 5.80 -11.45 -1.27
C VAL A 30 6.89 -11.09 -0.27
N ILE A 31 6.65 -11.43 1.00
CA ILE A 31 7.60 -11.28 2.10
C ILE A 31 7.70 -12.58 2.90
N VAL A 32 8.92 -13.01 3.19
CA VAL A 32 9.21 -14.23 3.94
C VAL A 32 9.36 -13.93 5.42
N ALA A 33 8.64 -14.68 6.24
CA ALA A 33 8.80 -14.71 7.70
C ALA A 33 9.71 -15.89 8.09
N ASP A 34 11.02 -15.65 8.09
CA ASP A 34 12.05 -16.66 8.39
C ASP A 34 12.40 -16.77 9.89
N GLY A 35 11.71 -16.01 10.75
CA GLY A 35 11.93 -15.99 12.20
C GLY A 35 13.01 -15.02 12.67
N THR A 36 13.69 -14.30 11.77
CA THR A 36 14.71 -13.31 12.13
C THR A 36 14.11 -11.98 12.58
N LYS A 37 14.86 -11.22 13.38
CA LYS A 37 14.45 -9.86 13.80
C LYS A 37 14.40 -8.89 12.62
N GLU A 38 15.29 -9.09 11.65
CA GLU A 38 15.36 -8.30 10.43
C GLU A 38 14.12 -8.54 9.57
N ALA A 39 13.64 -9.78 9.46
CA ALA A 39 12.39 -10.09 8.78
C ALA A 39 11.19 -9.46 9.50
N ALA A 40 11.12 -9.52 10.83
CA ALA A 40 10.05 -8.88 11.59
C ALA A 40 9.91 -7.39 11.26
N ALA A 41 11.03 -6.64 11.21
CA ALA A 41 11.01 -5.22 10.86
C ALA A 41 10.57 -4.96 9.41
N ARG A 42 10.93 -5.83 8.45
CA ARG A 42 10.47 -5.72 7.06
C ARG A 42 8.98 -6.05 6.93
N ILE A 43 8.50 -7.06 7.66
CA ILE A 43 7.10 -7.48 7.69
C ILE A 43 6.21 -6.37 8.21
N GLU A 44 6.60 -5.74 9.32
CA GLU A 44 5.87 -4.60 9.88
C GLU A 44 5.69 -3.51 8.82
N ARG A 45 6.75 -3.12 8.12
CA ARG A 45 6.67 -2.10 7.07
C ARG A 45 5.82 -2.54 5.89
N VAL A 46 6.13 -3.69 5.27
CA VAL A 46 5.48 -4.13 4.03
C VAL A 46 3.99 -4.41 4.26
N LEU A 47 3.62 -5.10 5.33
CA LEU A 47 2.22 -5.40 5.64
C LEU A 47 1.44 -4.19 6.17
N THR A 48 2.12 -3.09 6.52
CA THR A 48 1.47 -1.79 6.76
C THR A 48 1.29 -1.03 5.44
N THR A 49 2.35 -0.93 4.64
CA THR A 49 2.35 -0.07 3.45
C THR A 49 1.56 -0.64 2.27
N ASP A 50 1.54 -1.96 2.09
CA ASP A 50 0.85 -2.60 0.95
C ASP A 50 -0.68 -2.40 1.02
N PRO A 51 -1.38 -2.81 2.09
CA PRO A 51 -2.81 -2.50 2.23
C PRO A 51 -3.05 -0.99 2.43
N GLY A 52 -2.13 -0.28 3.11
CA GLY A 52 -2.23 1.17 3.28
C GLY A 52 -2.30 1.91 1.95
N MET A 53 -1.55 1.49 0.94
CA MET A 53 -1.62 2.06 -0.41
C MET A 53 -3.02 1.88 -1.04
N GLY A 54 -3.68 0.75 -0.77
CA GLY A 54 -5.07 0.53 -1.16
C GLY A 54 -6.00 1.57 -0.55
N VAL A 55 -5.88 1.86 0.75
CA VAL A 55 -6.68 2.91 1.42
C VAL A 55 -6.38 4.27 0.84
N VAL A 56 -5.10 4.67 0.73
CA VAL A 56 -4.69 5.97 0.17
C VAL A 56 -5.26 6.17 -1.23
N ARG A 57 -5.20 5.15 -2.08
CA ARG A 57 -5.73 5.20 -3.46
C ARG A 57 -7.24 5.41 -3.50
N HIS A 58 -7.99 4.85 -2.54
CA HIS A 58 -9.45 5.04 -2.48
C HIS A 58 -9.84 6.35 -1.79
N VAL A 59 -9.04 6.86 -0.85
CA VAL A 59 -9.19 8.22 -0.33
C VAL A 59 -9.05 9.24 -1.46
N ASP A 60 -7.99 9.13 -2.26
CA ASP A 60 -7.74 10.03 -3.39
C ASP A 60 -8.88 10.00 -4.43
N ALA A 61 -9.55 8.86 -4.58
CA ALA A 61 -10.72 8.71 -5.45
C ALA A 61 -12.04 9.20 -4.82
N GLY A 62 -12.03 9.69 -3.57
CA GLY A 62 -13.19 10.29 -2.89
C GLY A 62 -14.11 9.30 -2.17
N TYR A 63 -13.63 8.13 -1.77
CA TYR A 63 -14.44 7.15 -1.04
C TYR A 63 -14.47 7.44 0.47
N GLU A 64 -15.65 7.79 1.01
CA GLU A 64 -15.84 8.12 2.43
C GLU A 64 -15.34 7.04 3.40
N LEU A 65 -15.63 5.76 3.11
CA LEU A 65 -15.17 4.63 3.92
C LEU A 65 -13.63 4.55 3.99
N ALA A 66 -12.94 4.93 2.91
CA ALA A 66 -11.49 4.95 2.90
C ALA A 66 -10.94 6.11 3.72
N GLU A 67 -11.62 7.27 3.74
CA GLU A 67 -11.24 8.39 4.61
C GLU A 67 -11.41 8.05 6.09
N GLU A 68 -12.53 7.43 6.46
CA GLU A 68 -12.77 6.92 7.81
C GLU A 68 -11.67 5.93 8.19
N THR A 69 -11.40 4.94 7.34
CA THR A 69 -10.34 3.95 7.57
C THR A 69 -8.97 4.62 7.74
N ALA A 70 -8.64 5.63 6.92
CA ALA A 70 -7.39 6.35 7.01
C ALA A 70 -7.25 7.10 8.34
N ARG A 71 -8.32 7.77 8.81
CA ARG A 71 -8.34 8.47 10.11
C ARG A 71 -8.24 7.49 11.28
N GLU A 72 -9.01 6.41 11.27
CA GLU A 72 -8.98 5.38 12.32
C GLU A 72 -7.62 4.70 12.47
N ARG A 73 -6.95 4.45 11.35
CA ARG A 73 -5.64 3.76 11.32
C ARG A 73 -4.45 4.71 11.35
N GLY A 74 -4.68 6.03 11.40
CA GLY A 74 -3.62 7.04 11.44
C GLY A 74 -2.75 7.07 10.18
N ILE A 75 -3.33 6.80 9.01
CA ILE A 75 -2.60 6.85 7.74
C ILE A 75 -2.35 8.32 7.37
N ASN A 76 -1.07 8.70 7.23
CA ASN A 76 -0.71 10.05 6.82
C ASN A 76 -1.04 10.27 5.33
N ILE A 77 -2.07 11.08 5.06
CA ILE A 77 -2.48 11.50 3.72
C ILE A 77 -2.34 13.01 3.62
N PRO A 78 -1.27 13.54 2.99
CA PRO A 78 -0.94 14.97 3.04
C PRO A 78 -2.02 15.92 2.52
N MET A 79 -2.96 15.45 1.71
CA MET A 79 -4.05 16.26 1.15
C MET A 79 -5.35 16.18 1.95
N LEU A 80 -5.52 15.16 2.80
CA LEU A 80 -6.75 14.93 3.56
C LEU A 80 -6.88 15.89 4.76
N ASP A 81 -5.75 16.31 5.34
CA ASP A 81 -5.71 17.19 6.51
C ASP A 81 -5.35 18.65 6.18
N LYS A 82 -5.05 18.97 4.92
CA LYS A 82 -4.81 20.35 4.45
C LYS A 82 -6.05 21.26 4.42
N GLY A 83 -7.16 20.80 4.99
CA GLY A 83 -8.36 21.59 5.27
C GLY A 83 -8.49 22.08 6.72
N ILE A 84 -7.57 21.71 7.62
CA ILE A 84 -7.59 22.12 9.04
C ILE A 84 -6.47 23.14 9.30
N ASP A 85 -6.51 24.23 8.53
CA ASP A 85 -6.13 25.56 9.03
C ASP A 85 -7.43 26.36 9.14
N LYS A 86 -8.18 26.15 10.23
CA LYS A 86 -9.18 27.06 10.79
C LYS A 86 -9.28 26.85 12.29
#